data_AF-A0A925MLX1-F1
#
_entry.id   AF-A0A925MLX1-F1
#
_cell.length_a   1.000
_cell.length_b   1.000
_cell.length_c   1.000
_cell.angle_alpha   90.00
_cell.angle_beta   90.00
_cell.angle_gamma   90.00
#
_symmetry.space_group_name_H-M   'P 1'
#
loop_
_entity.id
_entity.type
_entity.pdbx_description
1 polymer ?
#
loop_
_entity_poly.entity_id
_entity_poly.type
_entity_poly.pdbx_seq_one_letter_code
_entity_poly.pdbx_strand_id
1 'polypeptide(L)'
;MRRIFTALLLASLCATAYDDTSAFGKARTVLEVNCVECHTVEKAKGGLVMESLAQLKTGGDSGTALVVGNTKESGIYMRVVLAADDDDRMPPKKHGPALPAEDIEVLKNWIEAGADWPEGETLQ
;
A
#
# COMPACT_ATOMS: atom_id res chain seq x y z
N MET A 1 -11.92 -49.81 35.15
CA MET A 1 -10.76 -49.51 34.28
C MET A 1 -11.00 -48.16 33.62
N ARG A 2 -10.11 -47.19 33.88
CA ARG A 2 -10.23 -45.75 33.51
C ARG A 2 -10.29 -45.57 32.00
N ARG A 3 -11.32 -44.89 31.49
CA ARG A 3 -11.34 -44.35 30.13
C ARG A 3 -10.55 -43.04 30.13
N ILE A 4 -9.43 -43.03 29.41
CA ILE A 4 -8.63 -41.83 29.17
C ILE A 4 -9.28 -41.12 27.98
N PHE A 5 -9.90 -39.97 28.21
CA PHE A 5 -10.31 -39.05 27.15
C PHE A 5 -9.17 -38.06 26.92
N THR A 6 -8.40 -38.27 25.86
CA THR A 6 -7.39 -37.32 25.40
C THR A 6 -8.12 -36.16 24.73
N ALA A 7 -8.24 -35.03 25.43
CA ALA A 7 -8.73 -33.79 24.84
C ALA A 7 -7.61 -33.17 23.99
N LEU A 8 -7.72 -33.30 22.68
CA LEU A 8 -6.86 -32.63 21.72
C LEU A 8 -7.31 -31.16 21.64
N LEU A 9 -6.62 -30.28 22.38
CA LEU A 9 -6.76 -28.83 22.27
C LEU A 9 -6.15 -28.38 20.94
N LEU A 10 -6.99 -28.28 19.90
CA LEU A 10 -6.66 -27.51 18.69
C LEU A 10 -6.60 -26.03 19.09
N ALA A 11 -5.39 -25.52 19.31
CA ALA A 11 -5.13 -24.10 19.34
C ALA A 11 -5.43 -23.55 17.94
N SER A 12 -6.59 -22.91 17.79
CA SER A 12 -6.96 -22.23 16.54
C SER A 12 -5.99 -21.08 16.34
N LEU A 13 -5.11 -21.20 15.35
CA LEU A 13 -4.31 -20.10 14.85
C LEU A 13 -5.31 -19.08 14.30
N CYS A 14 -5.54 -17.99 15.03
CA CYS A 14 -6.35 -16.90 14.56
C CYS A 14 -5.55 -16.20 13.45
N ALA A 15 -5.64 -16.70 12.23
CA ALA A 15 -5.27 -15.92 11.06
C ALA A 15 -6.24 -14.75 11.04
N THR A 16 -5.75 -13.56 11.36
CA THR A 16 -6.51 -12.33 11.17
C THR A 16 -6.74 -12.20 9.67
N ALA A 17 -7.93 -12.59 9.19
CA ALA A 17 -8.36 -12.23 7.85
C ALA A 17 -8.30 -10.71 7.78
N TYR A 18 -7.44 -10.21 6.92
CA TYR A 18 -7.21 -8.79 6.73
C TYR A 18 -8.48 -8.18 6.11
N ASP A 19 -8.98 -7.08 6.67
CA ASP A 19 -10.25 -6.46 6.26
C ASP A 19 -10.02 -5.53 5.06
N ASP A 20 -10.26 -6.04 3.85
CA ASP A 20 -10.16 -5.28 2.60
C ASP A 20 -11.14 -4.10 2.53
N THR A 21 -12.15 -4.04 3.41
CA THR A 21 -13.10 -2.93 3.48
C THR A 21 -12.62 -1.76 4.33
N SER A 22 -11.56 -1.98 5.12
CA SER A 22 -10.89 -0.94 5.92
C SER A 22 -10.26 0.16 5.06
N ALA A 23 -9.90 1.29 5.66
CA ALA A 23 -9.23 2.38 4.96
C ALA A 23 -7.91 1.91 4.34
N PHE A 24 -7.04 1.30 5.15
CA PHE A 24 -5.81 0.71 4.64
C PHE A 24 -6.07 -0.46 3.69
N GLY A 25 -7.11 -1.29 3.85
CA GLY A 25 -7.38 -2.39 2.90
C GLY A 25 -7.74 -1.93 1.50
N LYS A 26 -8.52 -0.86 1.40
CA LYS A 26 -8.79 -0.20 0.12
C LYS A 26 -7.52 0.42 -0.46
N ALA A 27 -6.74 1.14 0.36
CA ALA A 27 -5.49 1.76 -0.09
C ALA A 27 -4.46 0.72 -0.54
N ARG A 28 -4.30 -0.37 0.23
CA ARG A 28 -3.48 -1.54 -0.10
C ARG A 28 -3.82 -2.07 -1.48
N THR A 29 -5.11 -2.32 -1.75
CA THR A 29 -5.56 -2.80 -3.06
C THR A 29 -5.12 -1.86 -4.18
N VAL A 30 -5.27 -0.54 -4.00
CA VAL A 30 -4.81 0.45 -4.98
C VAL A 30 -3.29 0.39 -5.18
N LEU A 31 -2.52 0.30 -4.08
CA LEU A 31 -1.06 0.27 -4.13
C LEU A 31 -0.52 -1.03 -4.75
N GLU A 32 -1.09 -2.18 -4.42
CA GLU A 32 -0.70 -3.48 -4.98
C GLU A 32 -1.05 -3.58 -6.48
N VAL A 33 -2.20 -3.08 -6.89
CA VAL A 33 -2.59 -3.13 -8.31
C VAL A 33 -1.76 -2.18 -9.17
N ASN A 34 -1.41 -0.99 -8.65
CA ASN A 34 -0.91 0.09 -9.49
C ASN A 34 0.56 0.48 -9.25
N CYS A 35 1.19 0.02 -8.16
CA CYS A 35 2.53 0.51 -7.77
C CYS A 35 3.58 -0.60 -7.68
N VAL A 36 3.25 -1.76 -7.10
CA VAL A 36 4.24 -2.81 -6.81
C VAL A 36 4.65 -3.64 -8.03
N GLU A 37 4.10 -3.39 -9.22
CA GLU A 37 4.68 -3.93 -10.45
C GLU A 37 6.07 -3.34 -10.77
N CYS A 38 6.36 -2.13 -10.25
CA CYS A 38 7.54 -1.33 -10.59
C CYS A 38 8.27 -0.71 -9.41
N HIS A 39 7.78 -0.86 -8.18
CA HIS A 39 8.35 -0.28 -6.96
C HIS A 39 8.51 -1.33 -5.87
N THR A 40 9.20 -2.42 -6.22
CA THR A 40 9.52 -3.55 -5.33
C THR A 40 11.01 -3.60 -5.04
N VAL A 41 11.41 -4.44 -4.08
CA VAL A 41 12.82 -4.72 -3.79
C VAL A 41 13.55 -5.23 -5.04
N GLU A 42 12.88 -6.07 -5.84
CA GLU A 42 13.43 -6.63 -7.08
C GLU A 42 13.47 -5.62 -8.23
N LYS A 43 12.52 -4.67 -8.26
CA LYS A 43 12.36 -3.70 -9.33
C LYS A 43 12.09 -2.33 -8.72
N ALA A 44 13.13 -1.70 -8.20
CA ALA A 44 13.06 -0.40 -7.53
C ALA A 44 13.17 0.78 -8.52
N LYS A 45 12.16 0.99 -9.39
CA LYS A 45 12.24 2.12 -10.34
C LYS A 45 12.27 3.46 -9.59
N GLY A 46 13.16 4.35 -10.04
CA GLY A 46 13.39 5.65 -9.38
C GLY A 46 13.88 5.50 -7.93
N GLY A 47 14.57 4.40 -7.61
CA GLY A 47 15.07 4.12 -6.27
C GLY A 47 13.98 3.85 -5.23
N LEU A 48 12.71 3.76 -5.63
CA LEU A 48 11.58 3.64 -4.72
C LEU A 48 11.16 2.17 -4.54
N VAL A 49 11.03 1.76 -3.29
CA VAL A 49 10.43 0.49 -2.86
C VAL A 49 9.21 0.79 -1.98
N MET A 50 8.10 0.11 -2.23
CA MET A 50 6.80 0.38 -1.57
C MET A 50 6.27 -0.78 -0.74
N GLU A 51 7.03 -1.87 -0.61
CA GLU A 51 6.59 -3.10 0.06
C GLU A 51 6.31 -2.92 1.56
N SER A 52 6.87 -1.91 2.22
CA SER A 52 6.61 -1.62 3.63
C SER A 52 6.43 -0.12 3.91
N LEU A 53 5.74 0.20 5.02
CA LEU A 53 5.59 1.58 5.48
C LEU A 53 6.93 2.30 5.64
N ALA A 54 7.96 1.60 6.14
CA ALA A 54 9.29 2.17 6.35
C ALA A 54 9.95 2.57 5.03
N GLN A 55 9.81 1.74 3.99
CA GLN A 55 10.35 2.04 2.66
C GLN A 55 9.58 3.19 1.99
N LEU A 56 8.25 3.20 2.10
CA LEU A 56 7.41 4.32 1.64
C LEU A 56 7.80 5.67 2.27
N LYS A 57 8.06 5.69 3.58
CA LYS A 57 8.52 6.89 4.29
C LYS A 57 9.93 7.30 3.90
N THR A 58 10.80 6.33 3.60
CA THR A 58 12.16 6.60 3.10
C THR A 58 12.10 7.25 1.72
N GLY A 59 11.24 6.73 0.84
CA GLY A 59 11.08 7.24 -0.52
C GLY A 59 12.17 6.74 -1.48
N GLY A 60 12.37 7.46 -2.58
CA GLY A 60 13.34 7.14 -3.62
C GLY A 60 14.08 8.38 -4.12
N ASP A 61 14.50 8.37 -5.39
CA ASP A 61 15.29 9.45 -5.99
C ASP A 61 14.56 10.80 -6.02
N SER A 62 13.22 10.78 -5.96
CA SER A 62 12.36 11.98 -5.89
C SER A 62 12.05 12.43 -4.47
N GLY A 63 12.69 11.83 -3.46
CA GLY A 63 12.44 12.10 -2.03
C GLY A 63 11.36 11.21 -1.43
N THR A 64 10.81 11.64 -0.29
CA THR A 64 9.83 10.91 0.50
C THR A 64 8.56 10.60 -0.29
N ALA A 65 8.16 9.33 -0.31
CA ALA A 65 6.97 8.91 -1.05
C ALA A 65 5.69 9.12 -0.22
N LEU A 66 5.76 8.94 1.10
CA LEU A 66 4.62 9.11 2.02
C LEU A 66 4.95 10.00 3.22
N VAL A 67 4.23 11.10 3.34
CA VAL A 67 4.17 11.93 4.56
C VAL A 67 2.81 11.75 5.20
N VAL A 68 2.80 11.11 6.37
CA VAL A 68 1.57 10.77 7.11
C VAL A 68 0.75 12.03 7.39
N GLY A 69 -0.53 12.00 7.04
CA GLY A 69 -1.45 13.12 7.25
C GLY A 69 -1.31 14.27 6.23
N ASN A 70 -0.39 14.18 5.26
CA ASN A 70 -0.13 15.27 4.33
C ASN A 70 0.02 14.79 2.88
N THR A 71 -1.07 14.89 2.13
CA THR A 71 -1.12 14.58 0.69
C THR A 71 -0.27 15.52 -0.17
N LYS A 72 -0.06 16.77 0.26
CA LYS A 72 0.72 17.77 -0.49
C LYS A 72 2.23 17.56 -0.42
N GLU A 73 2.69 16.79 0.56
CA GLU A 73 4.10 16.41 0.71
C GLU A 73 4.34 14.92 0.45
N SER A 74 3.27 14.16 0.20
CA SER A 74 3.36 12.74 -0.16
C SER A 74 3.58 12.59 -1.66
N GLY A 75 4.80 12.23 -2.05
CA GLY A 75 5.17 11.99 -3.44
C GLY A 75 4.20 11.06 -4.17
N ILE A 76 3.72 9.99 -3.53
CA ILE A 76 2.72 9.08 -4.13
C ILE A 76 1.48 9.83 -4.59
N TYR A 77 0.93 10.72 -3.74
CA TYR A 77 -0.29 11.44 -4.05
C TYR A 77 -0.04 12.50 -5.11
N MET A 78 1.07 13.23 -4.96
CA MET A 78 1.47 14.26 -5.92
C MET A 78 1.61 13.71 -7.34
N ARG A 79 2.11 12.48 -7.53
CA ARG A 79 2.26 11.88 -8.87
C ARG A 79 0.97 11.34 -9.46
N VAL A 80 0.04 10.81 -8.66
CA VAL A 80 -1.20 10.23 -9.20
C VAL A 80 -2.24 11.29 -9.59
N VAL A 81 -2.16 12.50 -9.01
CA VAL A 81 -3.04 13.63 -9.37
C VAL A 81 -2.54 14.47 -10.56
N LEU A 82 -1.37 14.15 -11.11
CA LEU A 82 -0.84 14.85 -12.28
C LEU A 82 -1.74 14.66 -13.51
N ALA A 83 -1.64 15.62 -14.43
CA ALA A 83 -2.38 15.61 -15.67
C ALA A 83 -2.11 14.33 -16.48
N ALA A 84 -3.06 13.98 -17.35
CA ALA A 84 -3.02 12.67 -17.97
C ALA A 84 -1.81 12.47 -18.91
N ASP A 85 -1.33 13.58 -19.44
CA ASP A 85 -0.23 13.76 -20.36
C ASP A 85 1.06 14.23 -19.66
N ASP A 86 1.12 14.25 -18.33
CA ASP A 86 2.35 14.55 -17.61
C ASP A 86 3.32 13.34 -17.64
N ASP A 87 4.61 13.61 -17.76
CA ASP A 87 5.66 12.58 -17.87
C ASP A 87 6.05 12.00 -16.50
N ASP A 88 5.82 12.75 -15.43
CA ASP A 88 6.06 12.35 -14.04
C ASP A 88 4.86 11.63 -13.40
N ARG A 89 3.74 11.58 -14.11
CA ARG A 89 2.49 10.95 -13.64
C ARG A 89 2.66 9.45 -13.44
N MET A 90 2.07 8.96 -12.35
CA MET A 90 2.02 7.54 -12.03
C MET A 90 0.59 6.99 -12.08
N PRO A 91 0.38 5.75 -12.57
CA PRO A 91 1.34 4.95 -13.32
C PRO A 91 1.77 5.65 -14.63
N PRO A 92 2.97 5.38 -15.18
CA PRO A 92 3.39 6.01 -16.42
C PRO A 92 2.47 5.58 -17.57
N LYS A 93 2.19 6.47 -18.52
CA LYS A 93 1.27 6.22 -19.65
C LYS A 93 1.54 4.91 -20.42
N LYS A 94 2.82 4.51 -20.49
CA LYS A 94 3.26 3.27 -21.15
C LYS A 94 2.93 1.98 -20.38
N HIS A 95 2.54 2.09 -19.11
CA HIS A 95 2.13 0.95 -18.26
C HIS A 95 0.62 0.94 -18.00
N GLY A 96 -0.10 2.03 -18.26
CA GLY A 96 -1.54 2.03 -18.08
C GLY A 96 -2.19 3.41 -18.19
N PRO A 97 -3.53 3.44 -18.06
CA PRO A 97 -4.28 4.69 -17.95
C PRO A 97 -3.92 5.43 -16.65
N ALA A 98 -4.45 6.66 -16.55
CA ALA A 98 -4.53 7.37 -15.29
C ALA A 98 -5.16 6.51 -14.20
N LEU A 99 -4.73 6.73 -12.96
CA LEU A 99 -5.48 6.20 -11.82
C LEU A 99 -6.92 6.77 -11.84
N PRO A 100 -7.96 5.94 -11.66
CA PRO A 100 -9.33 6.42 -11.57
C PRO A 100 -9.51 7.40 -10.41
N ALA A 101 -10.50 8.28 -10.51
CA ALA A 101 -10.74 9.32 -9.50
C ALA A 101 -11.10 8.71 -8.13
N GLU A 102 -11.81 7.57 -8.13
CA GLU A 102 -12.15 6.81 -6.94
C GLU A 102 -10.92 6.28 -6.20
N ASP A 103 -9.93 5.77 -6.92
CA ASP A 103 -8.70 5.23 -6.36
C ASP A 103 -7.80 6.36 -5.82
N ILE A 104 -7.74 7.49 -6.53
CA ILE A 104 -7.08 8.71 -6.05
C ILE A 104 -7.70 9.16 -4.72
N GLU A 105 -9.03 9.11 -4.62
CA GLU A 105 -9.73 9.55 -3.41
C GLU A 105 -9.56 8.57 -2.24
N VAL A 106 -9.46 7.27 -2.52
CA VAL A 106 -9.04 6.26 -1.52
C VAL A 106 -7.67 6.62 -0.96
N LEU A 107 -6.68 6.88 -1.82
CA LEU A 107 -5.33 7.25 -1.37
C LEU A 107 -5.34 8.57 -0.59
N LYS A 108 -6.08 9.58 -1.07
CA LYS A 108 -6.21 10.87 -0.37
C LYS A 108 -6.69 10.66 1.06
N ASN A 109 -7.83 9.98 1.21
CA ASN A 109 -8.48 9.80 2.50
C ASN A 109 -7.63 8.95 3.44
N TRP A 110 -7.00 7.89 2.93
CA TRP A 110 -6.09 7.07 3.72
C TRP A 110 -4.89 7.87 4.24
N ILE A 111 -4.22 8.65 3.37
CA ILE A 111 -3.06 9.47 3.76
C ILE A 111 -3.47 10.52 4.81
N GLU A 112 -4.56 11.25 4.56
CA GLU A 112 -5.05 12.30 5.46
C GLU A 112 -5.55 11.75 6.81
N ALA A 113 -6.06 10.52 6.83
CA ALA A 113 -6.50 9.83 8.04
C ALA A 113 -5.34 9.26 8.90
N GLY A 114 -4.09 9.48 8.48
CA GLY A 114 -2.90 9.05 9.22
C GLY A 114 -2.20 7.84 8.61
N ALA A 115 -2.56 7.45 7.39
CA ALA A 115 -1.94 6.36 6.63
C ALA A 115 -1.75 5.11 7.50
N ASP A 116 -2.85 4.62 8.07
CA ASP A 116 -2.82 3.43 8.91
C ASP A 116 -2.19 2.26 8.16
N TRP A 117 -1.34 1.52 8.86
CA TRP A 117 -0.59 0.39 8.30
C TRP A 117 -0.35 -0.62 9.43
N PRO A 118 -0.98 -1.80 9.40
CA PRO A 118 -0.81 -2.82 10.41
C PRO A 118 0.63 -3.30 10.55
N GLU A 119 1.01 -3.56 11.79
CA GLU A 119 2.34 -4.04 12.10
C GLU A 119 2.64 -5.35 11.38
N GLY A 120 3.82 -5.43 10.75
CA GLY A 120 4.26 -6.61 10.00
C GLY A 120 3.66 -6.76 8.60
N GLU A 121 2.76 -5.86 8.18
CA GLU A 121 2.17 -5.92 6.85
C GLU A 121 3.14 -5.48 5.75
N THR A 122 3.10 -6.20 4.64
CA THR A 122 3.86 -5.87 3.43
C THR A 122 2.98 -5.95 2.18
N LEU A 123 3.18 -5.03 1.24
CA LEU A 123 2.56 -5.13 -0.08
C LEU A 123 3.22 -6.25 -0.89
N GLN A 124 2.46 -6.88 -1.78
CA GLN A 124 2.90 -7.99 -2.62
C GLN A 124 2.62 -7.75 -4.11
#